data_AF-A0A0A2VB49-F1
#
_entry.id   AF-A0A0A2VB49-F1
#
_cell.length_a   1.000
_cell.length_b   1.000
_cell.length_c   1.000
_cell.angle_alpha   90.00
_cell.angle_beta   90.00
_cell.angle_gamma   90.00
#
_symmetry.space_group_name_H-M   'P 1'
#
loop_
_entity.id
_entity.type
_entity.pdbx_description
1 polymer ?
#
loop_
_entity_poly.entity_id
_entity_poly.type
_entity_poly.pdbx_seq_one_letter_code
_entity_poly.pdbx_strand_id
1 'polypeptide(L)'
;MPPSGVDLGGLQTENSNPRTATIDKVSTEELCRILHEEDCRVPAAVTPCLPEIAATIDALTERVRKGGRVFYIGAGTSGRLGVLDASEIPPTYSSPPNQFIALIAGGDYALRNAKEGAEDDRSAAKTDLDAFNIAPNLDSLIGIASSGRTPYVLGGLEYARSIGCTTVGVVCVQPSAMAIEGNTDYLISAVTGSESVTGSTRMKAGTATKLVLNMINLKATNIKLRQRARNILRVIGGQRCHHSDQELDAILAAACGSTKLAAVMMVLDVPLVEAELRLDRNNGVLDRVFTEAETQSRGTSCKATILSKDGAVGAGFGGPCNVIAGAIQQATDSCLTTKGRVFSSVKFSAAWIGLAGYDRPAVQSSVNDGLSKLLNLKIGAGLEVTTDIDLLPVASASEETVESAVVLVAGTGSIAMSFRKENGAFVRSGRAGGWGHLLGDDGSGYSIGREALRMALRESDVCSMRKQASAPAQPTSQLAKAIVGHFKEKFPEAKPEDLLSTVMMPNSAPQQPRDAVMDRTSRIAGVAKTVLAMVKTNEDADRIVAAGAEKLAELAALLVLNQGIKPSKASLVLAGGLMQDEGYRRRIVGSVERAGYKFQHVEVVDQPAMNGARFLLRSAQTLQ
;
A
#
# COMPACT_ATOMS: atom_id res chain seq x y z
N MET A 1 31.44 20.26 63.38
CA MET A 1 30.17 20.94 63.06
C MET A 1 29.15 19.86 62.74
N PRO A 2 27.91 19.93 63.25
CA PRO A 2 26.87 19.00 62.82
C PRO A 2 26.65 19.18 61.30
N PRO A 3 26.29 18.12 60.56
CA PRO A 3 26.03 18.23 59.12
C PRO A 3 24.94 19.28 58.91
N SER A 4 25.23 20.25 58.03
CA SER A 4 24.26 21.24 57.58
C SER A 4 22.98 20.52 57.17
N GLY A 5 21.88 20.76 57.90
CA GLY A 5 20.61 20.09 57.64
C GLY A 5 20.19 20.28 56.19
N VAL A 6 19.83 19.19 55.51
CA VAL A 6 19.32 19.23 54.14
C VAL A 6 17.98 19.96 54.16
N ASP A 7 17.89 21.13 53.53
CA ASP A 7 16.63 21.86 53.43
C ASP A 7 15.70 21.15 52.43
N LEU A 8 14.65 20.51 52.94
CA LEU A 8 13.65 19.76 52.17
C LEU A 8 12.43 20.62 51.80
N GLY A 9 12.24 21.76 52.47
CA GLY A 9 10.94 22.46 52.53
C GLY A 9 10.47 23.10 51.23
N GLY A 10 11.36 23.25 50.24
CA GLY A 10 11.05 23.82 48.93
C GLY A 10 10.73 22.80 47.82
N LEU A 11 10.89 21.50 48.07
CA LEU A 11 10.72 20.48 47.03
C LEU A 11 9.27 20.00 46.93
N GLN A 12 8.69 20.06 45.73
CA GLN A 12 7.32 19.57 45.51
C GLN A 12 7.14 18.09 45.90
N THR A 13 8.18 17.27 45.75
CA THR A 13 8.16 15.84 46.10
C THR A 13 8.13 15.56 47.60
N GLU A 14 8.57 16.52 48.41
CA GLU A 14 8.65 16.43 49.88
C GLU A 14 7.43 17.08 50.57
N ASN A 15 6.56 17.76 49.81
CA ASN A 15 5.35 18.36 50.33
C ASN A 15 4.33 17.30 50.78
N SER A 16 3.55 17.65 51.80
CA SER A 16 2.36 16.87 52.14
C SER A 16 1.34 16.93 51.01
N ASN A 17 0.63 15.82 50.76
CA ASN A 17 -0.47 15.78 49.81
C ASN A 17 -1.80 15.88 50.57
N PRO A 18 -2.56 16.98 50.42
CA PRO A 18 -3.82 17.15 51.15
C PRO A 18 -4.86 16.09 50.78
N ARG A 19 -4.78 15.48 49.60
CA ARG A 19 -5.69 14.41 49.15
C ARG A 19 -5.43 13.07 49.84
N THR A 20 -4.28 12.92 50.51
CA THR A 20 -3.92 11.70 51.23
C THR A 20 -3.79 11.93 52.74
N ALA A 21 -4.30 13.04 53.27
CA ALA A 21 -4.21 13.38 54.69
C ALA A 21 -4.86 12.36 55.64
N THR A 22 -5.80 11.56 55.14
CA THR A 22 -6.50 10.50 55.90
C THR A 22 -6.27 9.11 55.33
N ILE A 23 -5.21 8.92 54.53
CA ILE A 23 -4.94 7.67 53.79
C ILE A 23 -4.77 6.45 54.70
N ASP A 24 -4.42 6.64 55.98
CA ASP A 24 -4.27 5.63 57.01
C ASP A 24 -5.60 5.19 57.67
N LYS A 25 -6.69 5.92 57.41
CA LYS A 25 -8.01 5.73 58.05
C LYS A 25 -9.08 5.18 57.11
N VAL A 26 -8.78 5.03 55.82
CA VAL A 26 -9.73 4.58 54.82
C VAL A 26 -9.71 3.06 54.64
N SER A 27 -10.71 2.50 53.97
CA SER A 27 -10.70 1.08 53.60
C SER A 27 -9.60 0.78 52.57
N THR A 28 -9.20 -0.48 52.43
CA THR A 28 -8.19 -0.89 51.43
C THR A 28 -8.62 -0.55 50.00
N GLU A 29 -9.92 -0.65 49.68
CA GLU A 29 -10.42 -0.27 48.36
C GLU A 29 -10.28 1.24 48.12
N GLU A 30 -10.63 2.05 49.11
CA GLU A 30 -10.50 3.50 49.04
C GLU A 30 -9.04 3.93 48.97
N LEU A 31 -8.14 3.27 49.71
CA LEU A 31 -6.70 3.43 49.60
C LEU A 31 -6.24 3.22 48.15
N CYS A 32 -6.64 2.10 47.53
CA CYS A 32 -6.31 1.82 46.12
C CYS A 32 -6.86 2.88 45.17
N ARG A 33 -8.08 3.38 45.40
CA ARG A 33 -8.70 4.44 44.58
C ARG A 33 -7.92 5.75 44.68
N ILE A 34 -7.59 6.19 45.90
CA ILE A 34 -6.79 7.39 46.15
C ILE A 34 -5.42 7.28 45.45
N LEU A 35 -4.74 6.14 45.57
CA LEU A 35 -3.46 5.91 44.90
C LEU A 35 -3.61 5.96 43.37
N HIS A 36 -4.62 5.28 42.82
CA HIS A 36 -4.88 5.27 41.39
C HIS A 36 -5.19 6.65 40.82
N GLU A 37 -5.96 7.47 41.53
CA GLU A 37 -6.25 8.84 41.13
C GLU A 37 -4.99 9.72 41.06
N GLU A 38 -4.04 9.51 41.97
CA GLU A 38 -2.72 10.13 41.91
C GLU A 38 -1.90 9.65 40.71
N ASP A 39 -1.89 8.35 40.44
CA ASP A 39 -1.19 7.77 39.27
C ASP A 39 -1.77 8.28 37.93
N CYS A 40 -3.09 8.46 37.83
CA CYS A 40 -3.75 9.03 36.66
C CYS A 40 -3.26 10.44 36.28
N ARG A 41 -2.64 11.16 37.22
CA ARG A 41 -2.09 12.51 36.98
C ARG A 41 -0.68 12.47 36.40
N VAL A 42 0.01 11.32 36.46
CA VAL A 42 1.39 11.18 36.00
C VAL A 42 1.55 11.47 34.50
N PRO A 43 0.73 10.90 33.57
CA PRO A 43 0.88 11.21 32.15
C PRO A 43 0.73 12.70 31.83
N ALA A 44 -0.19 13.39 32.51
CA ALA A 44 -0.40 14.82 32.35
C ALA A 44 0.82 15.65 32.79
N ALA A 45 1.58 15.19 33.78
CA ALA A 45 2.84 15.82 34.20
C ALA A 45 3.98 15.63 33.17
N VAL A 46 3.90 14.58 32.34
CA VAL A 46 4.89 14.30 31.29
C VAL A 46 4.58 15.03 29.99
N THR A 47 3.31 15.32 29.69
CA THR A 47 2.90 16.05 28.47
C THR A 47 3.70 17.34 28.18
N PRO A 48 3.97 18.23 29.16
CA PRO A 48 4.76 19.44 28.92
C PRO A 48 6.23 19.15 28.55
N CYS A 49 6.73 17.97 28.88
CA CYS A 49 8.11 17.56 28.63
C CYS A 49 8.33 17.00 27.22
N LEU A 50 7.28 16.73 26.45
CA LEU A 50 7.39 16.07 25.14
C LEU A 50 8.36 16.77 24.16
N PRO A 51 8.41 18.11 24.06
CA PRO A 51 9.38 18.78 23.19
C PRO A 51 10.84 18.51 23.60
N GLU A 52 11.13 18.54 24.89
CA GLU A 52 12.45 18.30 25.44
C GLU A 52 12.87 16.83 25.31
N ILE A 53 11.92 15.91 25.52
CA ILE A 53 12.11 14.47 25.28
C ILE A 53 12.44 14.23 23.80
N ALA A 54 11.72 14.88 22.87
CA ALA A 54 12.01 14.75 21.45
C ALA A 54 13.40 15.28 21.09
N ALA A 55 13.77 16.46 21.60
CA ALA A 55 15.10 17.04 21.38
C ALA A 55 16.21 16.14 21.93
N THR A 56 15.99 15.54 23.11
CA THR A 56 16.87 14.53 23.69
C THR A 56 17.02 13.32 22.77
N ILE A 57 15.92 12.76 22.26
CA ILE A 57 15.94 11.61 21.35
C ILE A 57 16.77 11.92 20.10
N ASP A 58 16.58 13.09 19.50
CA ASP A 58 17.28 13.47 18.28
C ASP A 58 18.79 13.60 18.52
N ALA A 59 19.20 14.22 19.63
CA ALA A 59 20.60 14.37 20.02
C ALA A 59 21.29 13.01 20.29
N LEU A 60 20.59 12.10 20.97
CA LEU A 60 21.11 10.77 21.26
C LEU A 60 21.14 9.88 20.02
N THR A 61 20.12 9.98 19.15
CA THR A 61 19.97 9.10 17.97
C THR A 61 21.19 9.14 17.06
N GLU A 62 21.73 10.33 16.78
CA GLU A 62 22.90 10.46 15.89
C GLU A 62 24.13 9.78 16.48
N ARG A 63 24.36 9.97 17.78
CA ARG A 63 25.48 9.41 18.54
C ARG A 63 25.40 7.88 18.63
N VAL A 64 24.24 7.35 19.01
CA VAL A 64 24.00 5.90 19.08
C VAL A 64 24.19 5.23 17.72
N ARG A 65 23.73 5.87 16.62
CA ARG A 65 23.94 5.36 15.25
C ARG A 65 25.42 5.26 14.86
N LYS A 66 26.25 6.16 15.36
CA LYS A 66 27.72 6.14 15.16
C LYS A 66 28.43 5.14 16.08
N GLY A 67 27.68 4.34 16.85
CA GLY A 67 28.22 3.36 17.79
C GLY A 67 28.43 3.89 19.21
N GLY A 68 27.94 5.09 19.52
CA GLY A 68 28.04 5.66 20.85
C GLY A 68 27.21 4.95 21.90
N ARG A 69 27.66 5.05 23.14
CA ARG A 69 27.03 4.47 24.32
C ARG A 69 26.21 5.52 25.06
N VAL A 70 25.10 5.08 25.64
CA VAL A 70 24.27 5.90 26.52
C VAL A 70 24.41 5.37 27.94
N PHE A 71 24.89 6.23 28.83
CA PHE A 71 25.07 5.93 30.25
C PHE A 71 23.90 6.49 31.04
N TYR A 72 23.28 5.68 31.90
CA TYR A 72 22.34 6.13 32.92
C TYR A 72 23.06 6.17 34.27
N ILE A 73 22.87 7.25 35.03
CA ILE A 73 23.32 7.32 36.42
C ILE A 73 22.18 7.72 37.34
N GLY A 74 22.12 7.12 38.52
CA GLY A 74 21.11 7.44 39.53
C GLY A 74 21.35 6.73 40.84
N ALA A 75 20.64 7.15 41.89
CA ALA A 75 20.61 6.46 43.17
C ALA A 75 19.22 5.86 43.43
N GLY A 76 19.14 4.88 44.33
CA GLY A 76 17.88 4.30 44.79
C GLY A 76 16.95 3.90 43.63
N THR A 77 15.70 4.35 43.67
CA THR A 77 14.71 4.03 42.63
C THR A 77 15.10 4.57 41.26
N SER A 78 15.66 5.78 41.19
CA SER A 78 16.11 6.39 39.94
C SER A 78 17.19 5.56 39.25
N GLY A 79 18.20 5.11 40.01
CA GLY A 79 19.24 4.20 39.49
C GLY A 79 18.66 2.86 39.02
N ARG A 80 17.74 2.27 39.79
CA ARG A 80 17.07 1.01 39.41
C ARG A 80 16.24 1.14 38.14
N LEU A 81 15.57 2.27 37.92
CA LEU A 81 14.82 2.53 36.70
C LEU A 81 15.74 2.68 35.49
N GLY A 82 16.91 3.32 35.66
CA GLY A 82 17.95 3.35 34.62
C GLY A 82 18.45 1.95 34.26
N VAL A 83 18.67 1.09 35.28
CA VAL A 83 19.07 -0.32 35.07
C VAL A 83 17.98 -1.12 34.37
N LEU A 84 16.72 -0.95 34.80
CA LEU A 84 15.57 -1.60 34.17
C LEU A 84 15.50 -1.25 32.68
N ASP A 85 15.49 0.05 32.36
CA ASP A 85 15.42 0.53 30.98
C ASP A 85 16.59 0.00 30.14
N ALA A 86 17.84 0.19 30.60
CA ALA A 86 19.03 -0.30 29.91
C ALA A 86 19.00 -1.81 29.65
N SER A 87 18.51 -2.60 30.62
CA SER A 87 18.42 -4.07 30.50
C SER A 87 17.39 -4.52 29.46
N GLU A 88 16.36 -3.72 29.20
CA GLU A 88 15.32 -4.02 28.22
C GLU A 88 15.74 -3.62 26.80
N ILE A 89 16.78 -2.79 26.63
CA ILE A 89 17.25 -2.35 25.30
C ILE A 89 17.80 -3.49 24.44
N PRO A 90 18.78 -4.32 24.89
CA PRO A 90 19.25 -5.45 24.08
C PRO A 90 18.14 -6.44 23.66
N PRO A 91 17.28 -6.94 24.56
CA PRO A 91 16.25 -7.89 24.14
C PRO A 91 15.10 -7.24 23.36
N THR A 92 14.85 -5.94 23.48
CA THR A 92 13.75 -5.26 22.77
C THR A 92 14.18 -4.76 21.40
N TYR A 93 15.39 -4.20 21.34
CA TYR A 93 15.89 -3.44 20.19
C TYR A 93 17.13 -4.06 19.55
N SER A 94 17.63 -5.18 20.09
CA SER A 94 18.81 -5.90 19.57
C SER A 94 20.04 -5.01 19.45
N SER A 95 20.12 -4.04 20.35
CA SER A 95 21.29 -3.23 20.59
C SER A 95 22.46 -4.12 21.04
N PRO A 96 23.70 -3.85 20.61
CA PRO A 96 24.89 -4.46 21.17
C PRO A 96 24.85 -4.45 22.71
N PRO A 97 25.28 -5.56 23.35
CA PRO A 97 25.55 -5.56 24.79
C PRO A 97 26.48 -4.39 25.13
N ASN A 98 26.19 -3.68 26.21
CA ASN A 98 26.95 -2.50 26.68
C ASN A 98 26.85 -1.23 25.80
N GLN A 99 25.90 -1.14 24.87
CA GLN A 99 25.61 0.15 24.22
C GLN A 99 24.76 1.06 25.14
N PHE A 100 23.89 0.48 25.96
CA PHE A 100 23.16 1.19 27.01
C PHE A 100 23.61 0.63 28.35
N ILE A 101 24.22 1.46 29.18
CA ILE A 101 24.87 1.06 30.43
C ILE A 101 24.24 1.87 31.56
N ALA A 102 23.86 1.22 32.65
CA ALA A 102 23.31 1.91 33.82
C ALA A 102 24.21 1.67 35.03
N LEU A 103 24.56 2.76 35.71
CA LEU A 103 25.32 2.77 36.95
C LEU A 103 24.41 3.27 38.06
N ILE A 104 24.39 2.52 39.16
CA ILE A 104 23.62 2.86 40.36
C ILE A 104 24.58 3.21 41.49
N ALA A 105 24.33 4.32 42.16
CA ALA A 105 25.10 4.72 43.33
C ALA A 105 25.12 3.57 44.36
N GLY A 106 26.33 3.13 44.71
CA GLY A 106 26.53 1.98 45.59
C GLY A 106 26.75 0.63 44.91
N GLY A 107 26.71 0.58 43.57
CA GLY A 107 26.99 -0.60 42.75
C GLY A 107 25.89 -1.67 42.80
N ASP A 108 26.19 -2.87 42.30
CA ASP A 108 25.22 -3.97 42.15
C ASP A 108 24.46 -4.33 43.44
N TYR A 109 25.07 -4.14 44.61
CA TYR A 109 24.39 -4.34 45.89
C TYR A 109 23.14 -3.45 46.03
N ALA A 110 23.19 -2.23 45.50
CA ALA A 110 22.11 -1.26 45.55
C ALA A 110 20.89 -1.64 44.67
N LEU A 111 21.04 -2.62 43.77
CA LEU A 111 19.94 -3.11 42.93
C LEU A 111 18.82 -3.72 43.78
N ARG A 112 19.20 -4.51 44.80
CA ARG A 112 18.24 -5.23 45.67
C ARG A 112 18.11 -4.63 47.05
N ASN A 113 19.12 -3.87 47.50
CA ASN A 113 19.17 -3.29 48.84
C ASN A 113 19.36 -1.77 48.78
N ALA A 114 19.02 -1.05 49.85
CA ALA A 114 19.45 0.33 50.00
C ALA A 114 20.89 0.37 50.54
N LYS A 115 21.69 1.32 50.06
CA LYS A 115 23.02 1.61 50.60
C LYS A 115 23.04 3.08 51.06
N GLU A 116 22.95 3.29 52.36
CA GLU A 116 22.94 4.62 52.95
C GLU A 116 24.24 5.38 52.61
N GLY A 117 24.11 6.69 52.34
CA GLY A 117 25.22 7.59 52.02
C GLY A 117 25.83 7.46 50.62
N ALA A 118 25.47 6.43 49.84
CA ALA A 118 26.02 6.26 48.49
C ALA A 118 25.57 7.37 47.52
N GLU A 119 24.40 7.95 47.75
CA GLU A 119 23.84 9.02 46.92
C GLU A 119 24.43 10.40 47.21
N ASP A 120 25.06 10.55 48.37
CA ASP A 120 25.63 11.80 48.89
C ASP A 120 27.08 12.04 48.44
N ASP A 121 27.73 11.04 47.84
CA ASP A 121 29.09 11.17 47.29
C ASP A 121 29.07 11.74 45.87
N ARG A 122 29.38 13.03 45.75
CA ARG A 122 29.47 13.75 44.47
C ARG A 122 30.60 13.23 43.56
N SER A 123 31.67 12.64 44.12
CA SER A 123 32.83 12.17 43.36
C SER A 123 32.71 10.73 42.85
N ALA A 124 31.83 9.93 43.46
CA ALA A 124 31.67 8.52 43.15
C ALA A 124 31.23 8.27 41.70
N ALA A 125 30.30 9.05 41.15
CA ALA A 125 29.83 8.84 39.77
C ALA A 125 30.95 9.00 38.74
N LYS A 126 31.87 9.97 38.95
CA LYS A 126 33.06 10.10 38.11
C LYS A 126 33.92 8.83 38.17
N THR A 127 34.17 8.32 39.37
CA THR A 127 34.97 7.12 39.58
C THR A 127 34.35 5.90 38.88
N ASP A 128 33.02 5.75 38.97
CA ASP A 128 32.30 4.67 38.28
C ASP A 128 32.37 4.82 36.75
N LEU A 129 32.30 6.04 36.23
CA LEU A 129 32.35 6.36 34.80
C LEU A 129 33.77 6.23 34.22
N ASP A 130 34.82 6.52 35.00
CA ASP A 130 36.23 6.43 34.58
C ASP A 130 36.60 5.00 34.15
N ALA A 131 35.99 3.98 34.75
CA ALA A 131 36.18 2.57 34.38
C ALA A 131 35.76 2.26 32.93
N PHE A 132 34.94 3.10 32.30
CA PHE A 132 34.38 2.86 30.96
C PHE A 132 35.08 3.61 29.85
N ASN A 133 36.08 4.45 30.14
CA ASN A 133 36.78 5.29 29.17
C ASN A 133 35.79 6.02 28.23
N ILE A 134 35.00 6.95 28.77
CA ILE A 134 33.95 7.66 28.03
C ILE A 134 34.56 8.38 26.82
N ALA A 135 33.94 8.20 25.65
CA ALA A 135 34.30 8.89 24.41
C ALA A 135 33.40 10.14 24.26
N PRO A 136 33.84 11.36 24.62
CA PRO A 136 32.92 12.48 24.83
C PRO A 136 32.17 12.94 23.56
N ASN A 137 32.81 12.81 22.40
CA ASN A 137 32.22 13.16 21.10
C ASN A 137 31.19 12.13 20.60
N LEU A 138 31.06 10.99 21.29
CA LEU A 138 30.28 9.86 20.81
C LEU A 138 29.31 9.32 21.86
N ASP A 139 29.70 9.26 23.13
CA ASP A 139 28.86 8.80 24.22
C ASP A 139 27.91 9.91 24.72
N SER A 140 26.98 9.54 25.58
CA SER A 140 26.03 10.45 26.24
C SER A 140 25.71 9.99 27.65
N LEU A 141 25.36 10.93 28.54
CA LEU A 141 25.03 10.64 29.94
C LEU A 141 23.64 11.16 30.28
N ILE A 142 22.80 10.29 30.85
CA ILE A 142 21.47 10.59 31.38
C ILE A 142 21.54 10.48 32.91
N GLY A 143 21.45 11.62 33.59
CA GLY A 143 21.40 11.71 35.05
C GLY A 143 19.96 11.73 35.56
N ILE A 144 19.62 10.78 36.43
CA ILE A 144 18.25 10.59 36.92
C ILE A 144 18.20 10.86 38.42
N ALA A 145 17.50 11.93 38.81
CA ALA A 145 17.27 12.28 40.21
C ALA A 145 15.90 12.95 40.37
N SER A 146 14.92 12.24 40.94
CA SER A 146 13.57 12.80 41.12
C SER A 146 13.56 14.09 41.94
N SER A 147 14.41 14.19 42.97
CA SER A 147 14.61 15.40 43.78
C SER A 147 15.41 16.50 43.06
N GLY A 148 16.04 16.16 41.92
CA GLY A 148 16.85 17.07 41.12
C GLY A 148 18.12 17.59 41.80
N ARG A 149 18.56 16.97 42.90
CA ARG A 149 19.69 17.46 43.70
C ARG A 149 20.62 16.38 44.27
N THR A 150 20.45 15.13 43.87
CA THR A 150 21.25 14.00 44.37
C THR A 150 22.74 14.21 44.04
N PRO A 151 23.64 14.36 45.04
CA PRO A 151 25.05 14.70 44.79
C PRO A 151 25.77 13.77 43.82
N TYR A 152 25.57 12.45 43.92
CA TYR A 152 26.12 11.47 42.97
C TYR A 152 25.78 11.81 41.51
N VAL A 153 24.52 12.16 41.24
CA VAL A 153 24.05 12.48 39.89
C VAL A 153 24.57 13.83 39.42
N LEU A 154 24.57 14.84 40.29
CA LEU A 154 25.09 16.18 39.97
C LEU A 154 26.58 16.13 39.59
N GLY A 155 27.40 15.42 40.37
CA GLY A 155 28.83 15.28 40.08
C GLY A 155 29.13 14.46 38.82
N GLY A 156 28.31 13.46 38.51
CA GLY A 156 28.42 12.71 37.25
C GLY A 156 28.09 13.57 36.02
N LEU A 157 27.03 14.37 36.09
CA LEU A 157 26.66 15.33 35.04
C LEU A 157 27.72 16.42 34.85
N GLU A 158 28.24 16.98 35.94
CA GLU A 158 29.36 17.93 35.94
C GLU A 158 30.60 17.34 35.24
N TYR A 159 30.97 16.12 35.60
CA TYR A 159 32.10 15.42 34.97
C TYR A 159 31.88 15.20 33.47
N ALA A 160 30.75 14.62 33.07
CA ALA A 160 30.43 14.36 31.67
C ALA A 160 30.39 15.66 30.84
N ARG A 161 29.86 16.74 31.42
CA ARG A 161 29.87 18.06 30.79
C ARG A 161 31.29 18.59 30.60
N SER A 162 32.14 18.47 31.62
CA SER A 162 33.53 18.96 31.59
C SER A 162 34.39 18.30 30.50
N ILE A 163 34.08 17.06 30.14
CA ILE A 163 34.80 16.33 29.08
C ILE A 163 34.16 16.49 27.69
N GLY A 164 33.00 17.16 27.58
CA GLY A 164 32.31 17.43 26.30
C GLY A 164 31.26 16.39 25.88
N CYS A 165 30.83 15.54 26.81
CA CYS A 165 29.74 14.58 26.58
C CYS A 165 28.38 15.29 26.52
N THR A 166 27.44 14.79 25.72
CA THR A 166 26.06 15.27 25.77
C THR A 166 25.40 14.81 27.06
N THR A 167 24.85 15.75 27.83
CA THR A 167 24.27 15.49 29.15
C THR A 167 22.77 15.75 29.18
N VAL A 168 22.02 14.81 29.75
CA VAL A 168 20.56 14.87 29.89
C VAL A 168 20.20 14.72 31.37
N GLY A 169 19.35 15.61 31.87
CA GLY A 169 18.79 15.52 33.23
C GLY A 169 17.34 15.08 33.23
N VAL A 170 16.98 14.15 34.13
CA VAL A 170 15.58 13.76 34.37
C VAL A 170 15.23 14.00 35.84
N VAL A 171 14.30 14.91 36.09
CA VAL A 171 13.88 15.37 37.43
C VAL A 171 12.35 15.45 37.55
N CYS A 172 11.83 15.50 38.78
CA CYS A 172 10.39 15.62 39.07
C CYS A 172 10.03 16.86 39.90
N VAL A 173 10.93 17.84 39.95
CA VAL A 173 10.79 19.10 40.70
C VAL A 173 11.22 20.28 39.85
N GLN A 174 10.69 21.47 40.17
CA GLN A 174 11.07 22.71 39.50
C GLN A 174 10.94 23.92 40.47
N PRO A 175 11.97 24.76 40.63
CA PRO A 175 13.33 24.60 40.10
C PRO A 175 14.07 23.42 40.75
N SER A 176 15.12 22.94 40.11
CA SER A 176 15.99 21.85 40.62
C SER A 176 17.44 22.33 40.73
N ALA A 177 18.22 21.73 41.64
CA ALA A 177 19.67 22.02 41.70
C ALA A 177 20.37 21.66 40.38
N MET A 178 19.93 20.58 39.73
CA MET A 178 20.38 20.19 38.39
C MET A 178 20.17 21.29 37.34
N ALA A 179 19.04 22.00 37.38
CA ALA A 179 18.80 23.16 36.52
C ALA A 179 19.71 24.34 36.85
N ILE A 180 19.91 24.60 38.15
CA ILE A 180 20.70 25.74 38.64
C ILE A 180 22.18 25.57 38.33
N GLU A 181 22.73 24.36 38.46
CA GLU A 181 24.13 24.07 38.15
C GLU A 181 24.44 24.11 36.65
N GLY A 182 23.43 23.96 35.77
CA GLY A 182 23.58 24.14 34.33
C GLY A 182 24.45 23.09 33.61
N ASN A 183 24.66 21.93 34.24
CA ASN A 183 25.50 20.84 33.70
C ASN A 183 24.76 19.90 32.72
N THR A 184 23.55 20.26 32.30
CA THR A 184 22.69 19.48 31.38
C THR A 184 22.46 20.23 30.07
N ASP A 185 22.67 19.59 28.93
CA ASP A 185 22.25 20.12 27.61
C ASP A 185 20.73 20.07 27.45
N TYR A 186 20.11 19.00 27.96
CA TYR A 186 18.67 18.77 27.91
C TYR A 186 18.15 18.47 29.31
N LEU A 187 17.08 19.15 29.76
CA LEU A 187 16.54 18.98 31.11
C LEU A 187 15.04 18.67 31.08
N ILE A 188 14.71 17.40 31.35
CA ILE A 188 13.34 16.90 31.40
C ILE A 188 12.81 17.01 32.83
N SER A 189 11.88 17.94 33.06
CA SER A 189 11.29 18.23 34.38
C SER A 189 9.84 17.77 34.48
N ALA A 190 9.62 16.47 34.75
CA ALA A 190 8.29 15.87 34.86
C ALA A 190 7.70 16.09 36.27
N VAL A 191 7.18 17.29 36.55
CA VAL A 191 6.72 17.71 37.88
C VAL A 191 5.39 17.04 38.26
N THR A 192 5.45 16.01 39.10
CA THR A 192 4.28 15.20 39.53
C THR A 192 3.55 15.74 40.77
N GLY A 193 4.12 16.75 41.44
CA GLY A 193 3.63 17.31 42.69
C GLY A 193 3.86 16.40 43.91
N SER A 194 3.19 16.70 45.02
CA SER A 194 3.30 15.94 46.28
C SER A 194 2.97 14.46 46.09
N GLU A 195 3.78 13.56 46.65
CA GLU A 195 3.55 12.12 46.57
C GLU A 195 2.37 11.68 47.45
N SER A 196 1.77 10.53 47.12
CA SER A 196 0.66 9.98 47.93
C SER A 196 1.10 9.64 49.36
N VAL A 197 2.33 9.17 49.50
CA VAL A 197 3.06 9.10 50.78
C VAL A 197 4.18 10.13 50.70
N THR A 198 4.19 11.11 51.62
CA THR A 198 5.15 12.22 51.60
C THR A 198 6.60 11.72 51.49
N GLY A 199 7.35 12.26 50.52
CA GLY A 199 8.74 11.89 50.24
C GLY A 199 8.92 10.53 49.52
N SER A 200 7.87 9.73 49.34
CA SER A 200 7.95 8.41 48.68
C SER A 200 7.99 8.53 47.15
N THR A 201 9.03 9.16 46.61
CA THR A 201 9.26 9.41 45.17
C THR A 201 9.36 8.15 44.31
N ARG A 202 9.44 6.95 44.90
CA ARG A 202 9.28 5.69 44.18
C ARG A 202 7.91 5.51 43.50
N MET A 203 6.93 6.35 43.86
CA MET A 203 5.55 6.29 43.36
C MET A 203 5.39 7.13 42.09
N LYS A 204 4.78 8.32 42.14
CA LYS A 204 4.46 9.09 40.93
C LYS A 204 5.72 9.55 40.20
N ALA A 205 6.69 10.10 40.91
CA ALA A 205 7.95 10.56 40.32
C ALA A 205 8.71 9.40 39.64
N GLY A 206 8.73 8.22 40.27
CA GLY A 206 9.26 6.99 39.67
C GLY A 206 8.52 6.58 38.40
N THR A 207 7.18 6.61 38.42
CA THR A 207 6.36 6.31 37.23
C THR A 207 6.59 7.32 36.11
N ALA A 208 6.66 8.62 36.40
CA ALA A 208 6.95 9.67 35.42
C ALA A 208 8.33 9.46 34.79
N THR A 209 9.34 9.19 35.62
CA THR A 209 10.69 8.86 35.18
C THR A 209 10.69 7.66 34.25
N LYS A 210 9.97 6.58 34.60
CA LYS A 210 9.84 5.40 33.75
C LYS A 210 9.22 5.75 32.38
N LEU A 211 8.16 6.55 32.36
CA LEU A 211 7.52 6.97 31.10
C LEU A 211 8.48 7.78 30.22
N VAL A 212 9.27 8.68 30.82
CA VAL A 212 10.30 9.46 30.13
C VAL A 212 11.37 8.55 29.52
N LEU A 213 11.98 7.65 30.31
CA LEU A 213 13.02 6.74 29.83
C LEU A 213 12.51 5.83 28.71
N ASN A 214 11.31 5.26 28.88
CA ASN A 214 10.66 4.46 27.85
C ASN A 214 10.52 5.23 26.51
N MET A 215 10.24 6.53 26.56
CA MET A 215 10.10 7.36 25.36
C MET A 215 11.44 7.66 24.68
N ILE A 216 12.49 7.93 25.47
CA ILE A 216 13.84 8.22 24.95
C ILE A 216 14.35 7.07 24.07
N ASN A 217 13.96 5.83 24.36
CA ASN A 217 14.51 4.65 23.71
C ASN A 217 13.65 4.05 22.58
N LEU A 218 12.57 4.70 22.15
CA LEU A 218 11.62 4.13 21.17
C LEU A 218 12.12 4.00 19.72
N LYS A 219 13.38 4.34 19.43
CA LYS A 219 13.93 4.21 18.07
C LYS A 219 14.90 3.04 17.96
N ALA A 220 14.33 1.91 17.59
CA ALA A 220 15.00 0.64 17.59
C ALA A 220 15.29 0.12 16.19
N THR A 221 16.39 -0.60 16.09
CA THR A 221 16.85 -1.31 14.90
C THR A 221 17.29 -2.70 15.35
N ASN A 222 16.50 -3.75 15.06
CA ASN A 222 16.86 -5.19 14.91
C ASN A 222 16.06 -6.24 15.76
N ILE A 223 16.23 -7.51 15.33
CA ILE A 223 15.68 -8.85 15.62
C ILE A 223 14.21 -8.95 15.98
N LYS A 224 13.75 -8.36 17.10
CA LYS A 224 12.31 -8.25 17.34
C LYS A 224 11.66 -7.34 16.32
N LEU A 225 12.36 -6.33 15.81
CA LEU A 225 11.91 -5.57 14.65
C LEU A 225 12.06 -6.32 13.33
N ARG A 226 12.99 -7.27 13.19
CA ARG A 226 12.95 -8.18 12.03
C ARG A 226 11.73 -9.08 12.13
N GLN A 227 11.46 -9.68 13.28
CA GLN A 227 10.23 -10.45 13.49
C GLN A 227 8.96 -9.60 13.34
N ARG A 228 8.97 -8.34 13.81
CA ARG A 228 7.84 -7.41 13.68
C ARG A 228 7.70 -6.91 12.26
N ALA A 229 8.79 -6.65 11.55
CA ALA A 229 8.79 -6.33 10.12
C ALA A 229 8.31 -7.55 9.32
N ARG A 230 8.75 -8.77 9.62
CA ARG A 230 8.21 -10.02 9.07
C ARG A 230 6.71 -10.13 9.34
N ASN A 231 6.25 -9.85 10.56
CA ASN A 231 4.84 -9.87 10.91
C ASN A 231 4.05 -8.76 10.21
N ILE A 232 4.60 -7.55 10.06
CA ILE A 232 4.00 -6.44 9.32
C ILE A 232 3.92 -6.79 7.84
N LEU A 233 4.97 -7.35 7.25
CA LEU A 233 4.99 -7.85 5.87
C LEU A 233 3.97 -8.97 5.70
N ARG A 234 3.85 -9.90 6.66
CA ARG A 234 2.79 -10.92 6.67
C ARG A 234 1.39 -10.33 6.73
N VAL A 235 1.17 -9.31 7.55
CA VAL A 235 -0.12 -8.62 7.67
C VAL A 235 -0.45 -7.85 6.39
N ILE A 236 0.51 -7.11 5.83
CA ILE A 236 0.33 -6.34 4.59
C ILE A 236 0.14 -7.27 3.39
N GLY A 237 0.91 -8.35 3.32
CA GLY A 237 0.73 -9.41 2.32
C GLY A 237 -0.54 -10.24 2.53
N GLY A 238 -1.13 -10.19 3.74
CA GLY A 238 -2.33 -10.94 4.11
C GLY A 238 -2.19 -12.45 3.90
N GLN A 239 -3.26 -13.10 3.43
CA GLN A 239 -3.25 -14.54 3.08
C GLN A 239 -2.29 -14.89 1.92
N ARG A 240 -1.66 -13.89 1.26
CA ARG A 240 -0.74 -14.06 0.12
C ARG A 240 0.73 -14.18 0.56
N CYS A 241 1.06 -13.88 1.82
CA CYS A 241 2.44 -13.96 2.32
C CYS A 241 2.78 -15.38 2.81
N HIS A 242 3.23 -16.24 1.89
CA HIS A 242 3.76 -17.58 2.23
C HIS A 242 5.26 -17.61 2.50
N HIS A 243 5.92 -16.45 2.44
CA HIS A 243 7.36 -16.34 2.64
C HIS A 243 7.77 -16.86 4.04
N SER A 244 8.75 -17.75 4.02
CA SER A 244 9.52 -18.17 5.18
C SER A 244 10.24 -16.97 5.82
N ASP A 245 10.67 -17.12 7.07
CA ASP A 245 11.45 -16.08 7.74
C ASP A 245 12.75 -15.74 6.97
N GLN A 246 13.35 -16.71 6.28
CA GLN A 246 14.53 -16.50 5.44
C GLN A 246 14.22 -15.66 4.19
N GLU A 247 13.10 -15.90 3.52
CA GLU A 247 12.71 -15.14 2.32
C GLU A 247 12.33 -13.70 2.69
N LEU A 248 11.62 -13.50 3.80
CA LEU A 248 11.31 -12.16 4.31
C LEU A 248 12.57 -11.39 4.71
N ASP A 249 13.57 -12.08 5.29
CA ASP A 249 14.86 -11.48 5.59
C ASP A 249 15.62 -11.09 4.31
N ALA A 250 15.56 -11.91 3.26
CA ALA A 250 16.17 -11.59 1.97
C ALA A 250 15.51 -10.36 1.32
N ILE A 251 14.18 -10.26 1.36
CA ILE A 251 13.43 -9.10 0.85
C ILE A 251 13.77 -7.85 1.67
N LEU A 252 13.80 -7.96 3.01
CA LEU A 252 14.19 -6.84 3.89
C LEU A 252 15.64 -6.40 3.66
N ALA A 253 16.56 -7.34 3.40
CA ALA A 253 17.94 -7.02 3.06
C ALA A 253 18.05 -6.32 1.70
N ALA A 254 17.31 -6.82 0.69
CA ALA A 254 17.22 -6.18 -0.63
C ALA A 254 16.59 -4.78 -0.57
N ALA A 255 15.71 -4.53 0.40
CA ALA A 255 15.10 -3.24 0.68
C ALA A 255 15.91 -2.34 1.63
N CYS A 256 17.19 -2.63 1.85
CA CYS A 256 18.08 -1.91 2.76
C CYS A 256 17.50 -1.71 4.17
N GLY A 257 16.69 -2.66 4.65
CA GLY A 257 16.04 -2.62 5.97
C GLY A 257 14.72 -1.84 6.03
N SER A 258 14.24 -1.24 4.94
CA SER A 258 12.97 -0.50 4.91
C SER A 258 11.78 -1.44 4.74
N THR A 259 10.92 -1.50 5.77
CA THR A 259 9.69 -2.33 5.72
C THR A 259 8.68 -1.83 4.69
N LYS A 260 8.65 -0.52 4.38
CA LYS A 260 7.77 0.03 3.34
C LYS A 260 8.25 -0.37 1.94
N LEU A 261 9.55 -0.27 1.66
CA LEU A 261 10.11 -0.71 0.38
C LEU A 261 9.94 -2.22 0.22
N ALA A 262 10.26 -2.99 1.27
CA ALA A 262 10.03 -4.44 1.29
C ALA A 262 8.56 -4.79 1.03
N ALA A 263 7.61 -4.03 1.60
CA ALA A 263 6.18 -4.24 1.36
C ALA A 263 5.79 -3.96 -0.10
N VAL A 264 6.32 -2.90 -0.72
CA VAL A 264 6.05 -2.58 -2.13
C VAL A 264 6.66 -3.63 -3.06
N MET A 265 7.93 -4.00 -2.85
CA MET A 265 8.61 -5.05 -3.62
C MET A 265 7.85 -6.37 -3.54
N MET A 266 7.43 -6.76 -2.33
CA MET A 266 6.73 -8.02 -2.08
C MET A 266 5.28 -8.02 -2.61
N VAL A 267 4.51 -6.95 -2.38
CA VAL A 267 3.08 -6.91 -2.76
C VAL A 267 2.88 -6.69 -4.26
N LEU A 268 3.77 -5.90 -4.88
CA LEU A 268 3.68 -5.57 -6.30
C LEU A 268 4.59 -6.43 -7.19
N ASP A 269 5.44 -7.27 -6.60
CA ASP A 269 6.44 -8.09 -7.29
C ASP A 269 7.34 -7.27 -8.23
N VAL A 270 7.94 -6.20 -7.67
CA VAL A 270 8.78 -5.24 -8.41
C VAL A 270 10.19 -5.14 -7.81
N PRO A 271 11.22 -4.87 -8.62
CA PRO A 271 12.59 -4.68 -8.13
C PRO A 271 12.74 -3.40 -7.30
N LEU A 272 13.82 -3.31 -6.50
CA LEU A 272 14.09 -2.21 -5.56
C LEU A 272 13.92 -0.82 -6.18
N VAL A 273 14.55 -0.58 -7.34
CA VAL A 273 14.54 0.73 -8.01
C VAL A 273 13.11 1.18 -8.36
N GLU A 274 12.28 0.23 -8.80
CA GLU A 274 10.87 0.52 -9.12
C GLU A 274 10.05 0.73 -7.85
N ALA A 275 10.33 -0.03 -6.79
CA ALA A 275 9.68 0.17 -5.49
C ALA A 275 10.01 1.55 -4.90
N GLU A 276 11.25 2.02 -5.00
CA GLU A 276 11.70 3.35 -4.58
C GLU A 276 10.97 4.45 -5.35
N LEU A 277 10.98 4.38 -6.68
CA LEU A 277 10.29 5.35 -7.54
C LEU A 277 8.78 5.45 -7.22
N ARG A 278 8.14 4.31 -6.97
CA ARG A 278 6.73 4.26 -6.58
C ARG A 278 6.49 4.85 -5.20
N LEU A 279 7.35 4.53 -4.24
CA LEU A 279 7.24 5.06 -2.89
C LEU A 279 7.42 6.59 -2.90
N ASP A 280 8.41 7.08 -3.63
CA ASP A 280 8.76 8.49 -3.73
C ASP A 280 7.66 9.30 -4.42
N ARG A 281 7.18 8.86 -5.59
CA ARG A 281 6.10 9.55 -6.32
C ARG A 281 4.78 9.60 -5.56
N ASN A 282 4.60 8.70 -4.57
CA ASN A 282 3.44 8.65 -3.69
C ASN A 282 3.72 9.20 -2.27
N ASN A 283 4.79 9.97 -2.09
CA ASN A 283 5.17 10.62 -0.82
C ASN A 283 5.30 9.64 0.37
N GLY A 284 5.77 8.42 0.12
CA GLY A 284 5.97 7.42 1.17
C GLY A 284 4.69 6.77 1.71
N VAL A 285 3.53 6.99 1.07
CA VAL A 285 2.22 6.48 1.51
C VAL A 285 1.88 5.18 0.77
N LEU A 286 1.99 4.04 1.47
CA LEU A 286 1.76 2.70 0.90
C LEU A 286 0.37 2.53 0.27
N ASP A 287 -0.67 3.06 0.92
CA ASP A 287 -2.05 2.96 0.41
C ASP A 287 -2.20 3.60 -0.98
N ARG A 288 -1.53 4.74 -1.22
CA ARG A 288 -1.50 5.39 -2.53
C ARG A 288 -0.73 4.59 -3.55
N VAL A 289 0.40 3.99 -3.16
CA VAL A 289 1.20 3.11 -4.03
C VAL A 289 0.38 1.89 -4.48
N PHE A 290 -0.35 1.25 -3.55
CA PHE A 290 -1.18 0.10 -3.86
C PHE A 290 -2.44 0.49 -4.63
N THR A 291 -3.09 1.60 -4.29
CA THR A 291 -4.23 2.14 -5.05
C THR A 291 -3.81 2.56 -6.47
N GLU A 292 -2.62 3.13 -6.64
CA GLU A 292 -2.03 3.45 -7.94
C GLU A 292 -1.78 2.17 -8.75
N ALA A 293 -1.26 1.12 -8.12
CA ALA A 293 -1.08 -0.18 -8.78
C ALA A 293 -2.43 -0.81 -9.18
N GLU A 294 -3.46 -0.73 -8.33
CA GLU A 294 -4.83 -1.19 -8.62
C GLU A 294 -5.51 -0.35 -9.71
N THR A 295 -5.20 0.95 -9.80
CA THR A 295 -5.70 1.82 -10.87
C THR A 295 -4.92 1.66 -12.17
N GLN A 296 -3.63 1.33 -12.12
CA GLN A 296 -2.80 0.92 -13.26
C GLN A 296 -3.10 -0.51 -13.72
N SER A 297 -3.67 -1.37 -12.86
CA SER A 297 -4.09 -2.74 -13.21
C SER A 297 -5.36 -2.82 -14.04
N ARG A 298 -5.94 -1.68 -14.45
CA ARG A 298 -7.14 -1.68 -15.31
C ARG A 298 -6.90 -2.14 -16.76
N GLY A 299 -5.64 -2.30 -17.18
CA GLY A 299 -5.30 -2.95 -18.44
C GLY A 299 -4.89 -4.41 -18.22
N THR A 300 -5.77 -5.38 -18.42
CA THR A 300 -5.48 -6.82 -18.17
C THR A 300 -4.50 -7.46 -19.16
N SER A 301 -4.17 -6.79 -20.27
CA SER A 301 -3.18 -7.26 -21.26
C SER A 301 -2.66 -6.13 -22.13
N CYS A 302 -1.36 -6.12 -22.42
CA CYS A 302 -0.73 -5.27 -23.43
C CYS A 302 -0.42 -6.10 -24.68
N LYS A 303 -0.79 -5.62 -25.86
CA LYS A 303 -0.43 -6.24 -27.15
C LYS A 303 0.40 -5.25 -27.96
N ALA A 304 1.55 -5.70 -28.45
CA ALA A 304 2.40 -4.92 -29.34
C ALA A 304 2.52 -5.59 -30.70
N THR A 305 2.60 -4.79 -31.76
CA THR A 305 2.83 -5.26 -33.12
C THR A 305 3.84 -4.37 -33.81
N ILE A 306 4.85 -4.97 -34.44
CA ILE A 306 5.85 -4.28 -35.24
C ILE A 306 5.66 -4.71 -36.68
N LEU A 307 5.65 -3.74 -37.59
CA LEU A 307 5.56 -3.95 -39.01
C LEU A 307 6.71 -3.21 -39.69
N SER A 308 7.47 -3.92 -40.51
CA SER A 308 8.61 -3.39 -41.24
C SER A 308 8.23 -3.02 -42.68
N LYS A 309 9.05 -2.19 -43.35
CA LYS A 309 8.79 -1.76 -44.74
C LYS A 309 8.84 -2.93 -45.73
N ASP A 310 9.63 -3.95 -45.44
CA ASP A 310 9.76 -5.21 -46.17
C ASP A 310 8.62 -6.20 -45.87
N GLY A 311 7.65 -5.82 -45.03
CA GLY A 311 6.45 -6.60 -44.74
C GLY A 311 6.64 -7.64 -43.64
N ALA A 312 7.81 -7.73 -43.00
CA ALA A 312 7.99 -8.59 -41.83
C ALA A 312 7.16 -8.07 -40.64
N VAL A 313 6.51 -9.00 -39.96
CA VAL A 313 5.59 -8.78 -38.84
C VAL A 313 6.18 -9.40 -37.58
N GLY A 314 6.09 -8.69 -36.46
CA GLY A 314 6.27 -9.26 -35.13
C GLY A 314 5.11 -8.90 -34.20
N ALA A 315 4.80 -9.78 -33.26
CA ALA A 315 3.75 -9.60 -32.28
C ALA A 315 4.23 -10.02 -30.89
N GLY A 316 3.81 -9.28 -29.87
CA GLY A 316 4.18 -9.55 -28.48
C GLY A 316 3.02 -9.30 -27.53
N PHE A 317 3.04 -10.03 -26.42
CA PHE A 317 1.98 -10.01 -25.41
C PHE A 317 2.61 -9.77 -24.03
N GLY A 318 2.07 -8.82 -23.28
CA GLY A 318 2.53 -8.47 -21.92
C GLY A 318 1.36 -8.28 -20.95
N GLY A 319 1.67 -8.19 -19.66
CA GLY A 319 0.71 -7.85 -18.59
C GLY A 319 0.36 -6.34 -18.53
N PRO A 320 -0.35 -5.90 -17.47
CA PRO A 320 -0.75 -4.50 -17.29
C PRO A 320 0.44 -3.54 -17.25
N CYS A 321 0.34 -2.46 -18.05
CA CYS A 321 1.03 -1.15 -18.12
C CYS A 321 2.53 -0.99 -17.74
N ASN A 322 3.15 -1.83 -16.93
CA ASN A 322 4.59 -1.86 -16.67
C ASN A 322 5.34 -2.77 -17.67
N VAL A 323 4.59 -3.50 -18.51
CA VAL A 323 5.10 -4.51 -19.46
C VAL A 323 5.04 -4.01 -20.91
N ILE A 324 4.82 -2.70 -21.16
CA ILE A 324 4.85 -2.14 -22.53
C ILE A 324 6.19 -2.47 -23.19
N ALA A 325 7.31 -2.29 -22.47
CA ALA A 325 8.64 -2.67 -22.95
C ALA A 325 8.77 -4.18 -23.22
N GLY A 326 8.16 -5.03 -22.38
CA GLY A 326 8.18 -6.49 -22.56
C GLY A 326 7.38 -6.95 -23.78
N ALA A 327 6.19 -6.39 -23.99
CA ALA A 327 5.39 -6.68 -25.18
C ALA A 327 6.09 -6.18 -26.46
N ILE A 328 6.69 -4.98 -26.43
CA ILE A 328 7.47 -4.44 -27.55
C ILE A 328 8.72 -5.30 -27.82
N GLN A 329 9.44 -5.73 -26.77
CA GLN A 329 10.60 -6.60 -26.94
C GLN A 329 10.19 -7.96 -27.53
N GLN A 330 9.11 -8.59 -27.07
CA GLN A 330 8.60 -9.82 -27.69
C GLN A 330 8.17 -9.62 -29.16
N ALA A 331 7.56 -8.47 -29.47
CA ALA A 331 7.25 -8.11 -30.86
C ALA A 331 8.53 -7.93 -31.69
N THR A 332 9.60 -7.39 -31.08
CA THR A 332 10.91 -7.20 -31.71
C THR A 332 11.58 -8.53 -31.98
N ASP A 333 11.51 -9.46 -31.02
CA ASP A 333 12.12 -10.80 -31.11
C ASP A 333 11.39 -11.72 -32.09
N SER A 334 10.08 -11.54 -32.25
CA SER A 334 9.26 -12.31 -33.19
C SER A 334 9.30 -11.78 -34.62
N CYS A 335 9.69 -10.52 -34.83
CA CYS A 335 9.86 -9.94 -36.17
C CYS A 335 11.20 -10.37 -36.78
N LEU A 336 11.18 -10.98 -37.96
CA LEU A 336 12.39 -11.46 -38.65
C LEU A 336 13.46 -10.38 -38.84
N THR A 337 13.06 -9.15 -39.14
CA THR A 337 13.97 -8.03 -39.45
C THR A 337 14.64 -7.44 -38.19
N THR A 338 14.05 -7.64 -37.01
CA THR A 338 14.54 -7.08 -35.74
C THR A 338 14.95 -8.14 -34.71
N LYS A 339 14.79 -9.42 -35.03
CA LYS A 339 15.08 -10.55 -34.14
C LYS A 339 16.47 -10.48 -33.53
N GLY A 340 16.55 -10.69 -32.21
CA GLY A 340 17.81 -10.68 -31.46
C GLY A 340 18.35 -9.28 -31.14
N ARG A 341 17.62 -8.23 -31.48
CA ARG A 341 17.95 -6.85 -31.09
C ARG A 341 17.16 -6.44 -29.87
N VAL A 342 17.78 -5.65 -28.99
CA VAL A 342 17.06 -4.95 -27.93
C VAL A 342 16.20 -3.87 -28.59
N PHE A 343 14.92 -3.77 -28.24
CA PHE A 343 13.98 -2.86 -28.91
C PHE A 343 14.46 -1.39 -28.90
N SER A 344 15.19 -0.96 -27.86
CA SER A 344 15.77 0.39 -27.75
C SER A 344 16.84 0.69 -28.81
N SER A 345 17.42 -0.34 -29.42
CA SER A 345 18.37 -0.22 -30.54
C SER A 345 17.67 -0.18 -31.91
N VAL A 346 16.37 -0.48 -31.96
CA VAL A 346 15.58 -0.45 -33.20
C VAL A 346 15.07 0.97 -33.43
N LYS A 347 15.32 1.51 -34.62
CA LYS A 347 14.77 2.81 -35.02
C LYS A 347 13.34 2.62 -35.53
N PHE A 348 12.37 3.08 -34.77
CA PHE A 348 10.98 3.16 -35.19
C PHE A 348 10.76 4.46 -35.98
N SER A 349 10.11 4.39 -37.14
CA SER A 349 9.72 5.58 -37.92
C SER A 349 8.40 6.18 -37.45
N ALA A 350 7.50 5.33 -36.95
CA ALA A 350 6.22 5.73 -36.39
C ALA A 350 5.77 4.72 -35.33
N ALA A 351 4.99 5.17 -34.35
CA ALA A 351 4.35 4.33 -33.35
C ALA A 351 3.01 4.94 -32.93
N TRP A 352 2.02 4.08 -32.71
CA TRP A 352 0.71 4.46 -32.15
C TRP A 352 0.42 3.61 -30.93
N ILE A 353 0.33 4.26 -29.78
CA ILE A 353 0.08 3.63 -28.48
C ILE A 353 -1.35 3.95 -28.04
N GLY A 354 -2.19 2.93 -27.99
CA GLY A 354 -3.51 2.98 -27.35
C GLY A 354 -3.40 2.62 -25.87
N LEU A 355 -3.66 3.58 -24.98
CA LEU A 355 -3.53 3.42 -23.54
C LEU A 355 -4.85 3.74 -22.83
N ALA A 356 -5.40 2.75 -22.13
CA ALA A 356 -6.61 2.92 -21.34
C ALA A 356 -6.41 4.01 -20.26
N GLY A 357 -7.32 4.98 -20.17
CA GLY A 357 -7.26 6.07 -19.20
C GLY A 357 -6.37 7.26 -19.59
N TYR A 358 -5.79 7.26 -20.79
CA TYR A 358 -4.99 8.38 -21.33
C TYR A 358 -5.80 9.69 -21.48
N ASP A 359 -7.12 9.60 -21.51
CA ASP A 359 -8.08 10.71 -21.51
C ASP A 359 -8.05 11.59 -20.25
N ARG A 360 -7.23 11.25 -19.23
CA ARG A 360 -7.02 12.06 -18.03
C ARG A 360 -5.81 12.99 -18.18
N PRO A 361 -5.94 14.33 -18.09
CA PRO A 361 -4.83 15.27 -18.30
C PRO A 361 -3.60 15.00 -17.42
N ALA A 362 -3.79 14.58 -16.17
CA ALA A 362 -2.70 14.24 -15.24
C ALA A 362 -1.86 13.04 -15.70
N VAL A 363 -2.44 12.11 -16.48
CA VAL A 363 -1.75 10.93 -17.02
C VAL A 363 -0.96 11.30 -18.27
N GLN A 364 -1.49 12.20 -19.11
CA GLN A 364 -0.89 12.57 -20.39
C GLN A 364 0.54 13.10 -20.24
N SER A 365 0.77 14.05 -19.31
CA SER A 365 2.09 14.65 -19.14
C SER A 365 3.17 13.63 -18.76
N SER A 366 2.87 12.74 -17.80
CA SER A 366 3.84 11.75 -17.33
C SER A 366 4.08 10.63 -18.35
N VAL A 367 3.04 10.24 -19.10
CA VAL A 367 3.12 9.14 -20.08
C VAL A 367 3.80 9.59 -21.36
N ASN A 368 3.50 10.80 -21.85
CA ASN A 368 4.05 11.31 -23.10
C ASN A 368 5.58 11.45 -23.05
N ASP A 369 6.11 11.97 -21.93
CA ASP A 369 7.55 12.10 -21.75
C ASP A 369 8.24 10.73 -21.67
N GLY A 370 7.63 9.78 -20.95
CA GLY A 370 8.14 8.41 -20.84
C GLY A 370 8.18 7.69 -22.18
N LEU A 371 7.07 7.73 -22.93
CA LEU A 371 6.96 7.07 -24.23
C LEU A 371 7.84 7.72 -25.30
N SER A 372 7.94 9.05 -25.30
CA SER A 372 8.82 9.77 -26.24
C SER A 372 10.29 9.37 -26.03
N LYS A 373 10.73 9.28 -24.77
CA LYS A 373 12.08 8.80 -24.43
C LYS A 373 12.28 7.32 -24.78
N LEU A 374 11.28 6.48 -24.48
CA LEU A 374 11.34 5.04 -24.68
C LEU A 374 11.46 4.64 -26.16
N LEU A 375 10.70 5.32 -27.03
CA LEU A 375 10.65 5.01 -28.47
C LEU A 375 11.53 5.92 -29.32
N ASN A 376 12.14 6.96 -28.71
CA ASN A 376 12.89 7.99 -29.41
C ASN A 376 12.08 8.66 -30.54
N LEU A 377 10.82 8.97 -30.26
CA LEU A 377 9.87 9.62 -31.16
C LEU A 377 9.21 10.81 -30.45
N LYS A 378 8.68 11.76 -31.22
CA LYS A 378 8.00 12.94 -30.66
C LYS A 378 6.49 12.83 -30.85
N ILE A 379 5.74 13.23 -29.82
CA ILE A 379 4.27 13.30 -29.92
C ILE A 379 3.87 14.21 -31.09
N GLY A 380 2.98 13.73 -31.96
CA GLY A 380 2.54 14.43 -33.17
C GLY A 380 3.57 14.44 -34.31
N ALA A 381 4.76 13.88 -34.09
CA ALA A 381 5.82 13.72 -35.09
C ALA A 381 6.43 12.33 -34.98
N GLY A 382 5.69 11.34 -35.49
CA GLY A 382 6.05 9.92 -35.46
C GLY A 382 5.50 9.16 -34.25
N LEU A 383 5.11 9.81 -33.15
CA LEU A 383 4.44 9.14 -32.03
C LEU A 383 3.00 9.66 -31.85
N GLU A 384 2.04 8.75 -31.91
CA GLU A 384 0.64 9.00 -31.61
C GLU A 384 0.27 8.25 -30.32
N VAL A 385 -0.31 8.95 -29.35
CA VAL A 385 -0.76 8.36 -28.08
C VAL A 385 -2.21 8.74 -27.88
N THR A 386 -3.06 7.72 -27.80
CA THR A 386 -4.52 7.86 -27.68
C THR A 386 -5.05 6.89 -26.65
N THR A 387 -6.37 6.86 -26.44
CA THR A 387 -6.97 5.70 -25.79
C THR A 387 -7.06 4.54 -26.77
N ASP A 388 -7.12 3.31 -26.26
CA ASP A 388 -7.16 2.08 -27.05
C ASP A 388 -8.35 2.00 -28.02
N ILE A 389 -9.50 2.57 -27.65
CA ILE A 389 -10.69 2.66 -28.50
C ILE A 389 -10.50 3.53 -29.75
N ASP A 390 -9.59 4.49 -29.74
CA ASP A 390 -9.33 5.38 -30.89
C ASP A 390 -8.61 4.65 -32.05
N LEU A 391 -8.02 3.48 -31.78
CA LEU A 391 -7.42 2.61 -32.80
C LEU A 391 -8.45 1.81 -33.59
N LEU A 392 -9.65 1.60 -33.04
CA LEU A 392 -10.66 0.72 -33.61
C LEU A 392 -11.31 1.22 -34.91
N PRO A 393 -11.67 2.51 -35.07
CA PRO A 393 -12.31 2.98 -36.31
C PRO A 393 -11.40 2.89 -37.54
N VAL A 394 -10.09 2.74 -37.33
CA VAL A 394 -9.10 2.51 -38.39
C VAL A 394 -9.42 1.28 -39.25
N ALA A 395 -10.16 0.29 -38.72
CA ALA A 395 -10.65 -0.83 -39.51
C ALA A 395 -11.49 -0.41 -40.73
N SER A 396 -12.15 0.76 -40.65
CA SER A 396 -12.94 1.33 -41.73
C SER A 396 -12.20 2.41 -42.54
N ALA A 397 -10.89 2.58 -42.33
CA ALA A 397 -10.14 3.67 -42.96
C ALA A 397 -10.06 3.56 -44.49
N SER A 398 -10.03 2.33 -45.04
CA SER A 398 -10.00 2.07 -46.48
C SER A 398 -11.32 2.34 -47.21
N GLU A 399 -12.43 2.50 -46.48
CA GLU A 399 -13.72 2.76 -47.10
C GLU A 399 -13.86 4.26 -47.40
N GLU A 400 -13.82 4.62 -48.68
CA GLU A 400 -13.91 6.03 -49.13
C GLU A 400 -15.30 6.64 -48.91
N THR A 401 -16.34 5.81 -48.97
CA THR A 401 -17.74 6.25 -48.84
C THR A 401 -18.20 6.45 -47.39
N VAL A 402 -17.37 6.04 -46.42
CA VAL A 402 -17.65 6.13 -44.99
C VAL A 402 -17.24 7.51 -44.46
N GLU A 403 -18.23 8.26 -43.95
CA GLU A 403 -18.06 9.59 -43.36
C GLU A 403 -17.90 9.54 -41.82
N SER A 404 -18.34 8.45 -41.19
CA SER A 404 -18.33 8.30 -39.73
C SER A 404 -18.30 6.84 -39.30
N ALA A 405 -17.89 6.57 -38.06
CA ALA A 405 -17.88 5.24 -37.48
C ALA A 405 -18.53 5.25 -36.10
N VAL A 406 -19.30 4.21 -35.78
CA VAL A 406 -19.76 3.91 -34.42
C VAL A 406 -19.02 2.66 -33.97
N VAL A 407 -18.25 2.79 -32.90
CA VAL A 407 -17.47 1.70 -32.31
C VAL A 407 -18.20 1.20 -31.06
N LEU A 408 -18.56 -0.07 -31.06
CA LEU A 408 -19.06 -0.79 -29.89
C LEU A 408 -18.00 -1.75 -29.37
N VAL A 409 -17.61 -1.55 -28.11
CA VAL A 409 -16.67 -2.42 -27.42
C VAL A 409 -17.41 -3.24 -26.38
N ALA A 410 -17.28 -4.56 -26.43
CA ALA A 410 -17.75 -5.48 -25.39
C ALA A 410 -16.69 -6.54 -25.07
N GLY A 411 -16.18 -6.51 -23.85
CA GLY A 411 -15.24 -7.47 -23.27
C GLY A 411 -15.66 -7.76 -21.83
N THR A 412 -14.75 -7.56 -20.88
CA THR A 412 -15.12 -7.56 -19.45
C THR A 412 -16.11 -6.45 -19.13
N GLY A 413 -15.88 -5.23 -19.65
CA GLY A 413 -16.83 -4.10 -19.63
C GLY A 413 -17.36 -3.77 -21.03
N SER A 414 -18.15 -2.70 -21.16
CA SER A 414 -18.64 -2.23 -22.46
C SER A 414 -18.70 -0.70 -22.57
N ILE A 415 -18.53 -0.20 -23.79
CA ILE A 415 -18.57 1.23 -24.10
C ILE A 415 -18.89 1.41 -25.59
N ALA A 416 -19.51 2.54 -25.93
CA ALA A 416 -19.71 2.97 -27.30
C ALA A 416 -19.06 4.34 -27.54
N MET A 417 -18.44 4.52 -28.70
CA MET A 417 -17.94 5.82 -29.16
C MET A 417 -18.28 6.05 -30.62
N SER A 418 -18.43 7.31 -31.00
CA SER A 418 -18.58 7.70 -32.39
C SER A 418 -17.42 8.56 -32.85
N PHE A 419 -17.14 8.47 -34.15
CA PHE A 419 -16.05 9.15 -34.83
C PHE A 419 -16.54 9.74 -36.15
N ARG A 420 -16.02 10.91 -36.53
CA ARG A 420 -16.18 11.50 -37.85
C ARG A 420 -14.86 11.42 -38.61
N LYS A 421 -14.94 11.19 -39.92
CA LYS A 421 -13.77 11.18 -40.79
C LYS A 421 -13.47 12.62 -41.22
N GLU A 422 -12.35 13.15 -40.75
CA GLU A 422 -11.87 14.50 -41.02
C GLU A 422 -10.43 14.40 -41.57
N ASN A 423 -10.18 14.93 -42.77
CA ASN A 423 -8.88 14.87 -43.45
C ASN A 423 -8.26 13.46 -43.52
N GLY A 424 -9.09 12.43 -43.70
CA GLY A 424 -8.64 11.03 -43.76
C GLY A 424 -8.42 10.34 -42.41
N ALA A 425 -8.54 11.07 -41.28
CA ALA A 425 -8.42 10.53 -39.94
C ALA A 425 -9.78 10.47 -39.22
N PHE A 426 -9.96 9.54 -38.29
CA PHE A 426 -11.16 9.45 -37.47
C PHE A 426 -11.00 10.27 -36.19
N VAL A 427 -11.78 11.34 -36.07
CA VAL A 427 -11.82 12.22 -34.90
C VAL A 427 -13.02 11.85 -34.06
N ARG A 428 -12.81 11.63 -32.75
CA ARG A 428 -13.88 11.27 -31.82
C ARG A 428 -14.94 12.39 -31.75
N SER A 429 -16.20 12.01 -31.96
CA SER A 429 -17.35 12.92 -31.89
C SER A 429 -18.25 12.71 -30.68
N GLY A 430 -18.30 11.50 -30.11
CA GLY A 430 -19.21 11.20 -29.00
C GLY A 430 -18.87 9.93 -28.23
N ARG A 431 -19.46 9.81 -27.04
CA ARG A 431 -19.27 8.68 -26.11
C ARG A 431 -20.58 8.34 -25.42
N ALA A 432 -20.90 7.06 -25.31
CA ALA A 432 -22.02 6.54 -24.53
C ALA A 432 -21.60 5.29 -23.74
N GLY A 433 -22.05 5.18 -22.49
CA GLY A 433 -21.69 4.06 -21.60
C GLY A 433 -20.28 4.14 -21.01
N GLY A 434 -19.72 3.00 -20.61
CA GLY A 434 -18.38 2.89 -20.00
C GLY A 434 -18.26 3.57 -18.64
N TRP A 435 -19.31 3.53 -17.81
CA TRP A 435 -19.29 4.06 -16.44
C TRP A 435 -18.71 3.06 -15.43
N GLY A 436 -18.30 1.88 -15.91
CA GLY A 436 -17.74 0.80 -15.13
C GLY A 436 -18.81 -0.14 -14.57
N HIS A 437 -18.42 -1.37 -14.32
CA HIS A 437 -19.26 -2.52 -13.97
C HIS A 437 -20.31 -2.36 -12.85
N LEU A 438 -20.18 -1.35 -11.98
CA LEU A 438 -21.18 -1.03 -10.94
C LEU A 438 -22.32 -0.14 -11.47
N LEU A 439 -21.98 0.85 -12.29
CA LEU A 439 -22.90 1.90 -12.74
C LEU A 439 -23.28 1.77 -14.22
N GLY A 440 -22.57 0.93 -14.97
CA GLY A 440 -22.81 0.67 -16.38
C GLY A 440 -22.11 -0.62 -16.83
N ASP A 441 -21.70 -0.65 -18.09
CA ASP A 441 -21.16 -1.81 -18.81
C ASP A 441 -22.23 -2.85 -19.20
N ASP A 442 -23.48 -2.42 -19.41
CA ASP A 442 -24.54 -3.30 -19.88
C ASP A 442 -24.19 -3.95 -21.22
N GLY A 443 -24.53 -5.23 -21.38
CA GLY A 443 -24.14 -6.04 -22.53
C GLY A 443 -22.66 -6.45 -22.57
N SER A 444 -21.87 -6.11 -21.56
CA SER A 444 -20.54 -6.69 -21.39
C SER A 444 -20.58 -8.14 -20.90
N GLY A 445 -19.43 -8.81 -20.93
CA GLY A 445 -19.26 -10.11 -20.30
C GLY A 445 -19.57 -10.06 -18.80
N TYR A 446 -19.18 -8.99 -18.10
CA TYR A 446 -19.54 -8.82 -16.69
C TYR A 446 -21.05 -8.71 -16.50
N SER A 447 -21.74 -7.93 -17.33
CA SER A 447 -23.20 -7.79 -17.28
C SER A 447 -23.90 -9.14 -17.48
N ILE A 448 -23.54 -9.88 -18.53
CA ILE A 448 -24.12 -11.20 -18.83
C ILE A 448 -23.81 -12.19 -17.70
N GLY A 449 -22.57 -12.23 -17.25
CA GLY A 449 -22.13 -13.11 -16.16
C GLY A 449 -22.82 -12.79 -14.83
N ARG A 450 -23.01 -11.51 -14.51
CA ARG A 450 -23.71 -11.04 -13.31
C ARG A 450 -25.16 -11.50 -13.30
N GLU A 451 -25.90 -11.31 -14.39
CA GLU A 451 -27.31 -11.72 -14.45
C GLU A 451 -27.45 -13.25 -14.36
N ALA A 452 -26.59 -13.99 -15.06
CA ALA A 452 -26.55 -15.45 -14.95
C ALA A 452 -26.22 -15.92 -13.53
N LEU A 453 -25.24 -15.29 -12.87
CA LEU A 453 -24.89 -15.59 -11.49
C LEU A 453 -26.00 -15.26 -10.50
N ARG A 454 -26.73 -14.16 -10.67
CA ARG A 454 -27.89 -13.83 -9.82
C ARG A 454 -28.96 -14.92 -9.90
N MET A 455 -29.18 -15.50 -11.07
CA MET A 455 -30.10 -16.64 -11.22
C MET A 455 -29.57 -17.88 -10.49
N ALA A 456 -28.30 -18.24 -10.70
CA ALA A 456 -27.68 -19.39 -10.03
C ALA A 456 -27.63 -19.22 -8.50
N LEU A 457 -27.40 -18.01 -7.99
CA LEU A 457 -27.37 -17.70 -6.56
C LEU A 457 -28.75 -17.82 -5.91
N ARG A 458 -29.84 -17.45 -6.59
CA ARG A 458 -31.19 -17.70 -6.07
C ARG A 458 -31.47 -19.20 -5.89
N GLU A 459 -31.00 -20.02 -6.83
CA GLU A 459 -31.10 -21.47 -6.69
C GLU A 459 -30.17 -22.03 -5.60
N SER A 460 -28.99 -21.42 -5.43
CA SER A 460 -28.06 -21.68 -4.32
C SER A 460 -28.72 -21.44 -2.96
N ASP A 461 -29.41 -20.30 -2.78
CA ASP A 461 -30.15 -19.98 -1.56
C ASP A 461 -31.22 -21.03 -1.23
N VAL A 462 -31.97 -21.48 -2.25
CA VAL A 462 -32.96 -22.55 -2.08
C VAL A 462 -32.31 -23.86 -1.66
N CYS A 463 -31.15 -24.20 -2.24
CA CYS A 463 -30.38 -25.38 -1.85
C CYS A 463 -29.95 -25.30 -0.37
N SER A 464 -29.40 -24.16 0.04
CA SER A 464 -28.95 -23.89 1.40
C SER A 464 -30.10 -23.94 2.42
N MET A 465 -31.23 -23.30 2.13
CA MET A 465 -32.42 -23.33 2.99
C MET A 465 -32.96 -24.75 3.18
N ARG A 466 -33.04 -25.54 2.10
CA ARG A 466 -33.51 -26.92 2.17
C ARG A 466 -32.57 -27.83 2.96
N LYS A 467 -31.25 -27.64 2.80
CA LYS A 467 -30.23 -28.36 3.57
C LYS A 467 -30.34 -28.07 5.07
N GLN A 468 -30.54 -26.79 5.44
CA GLN A 468 -30.77 -26.40 6.83
C GLN A 468 -32.06 -26.99 7.40
N ALA A 469 -33.12 -27.07 6.59
CA ALA A 469 -34.40 -27.67 6.98
C ALA A 469 -34.43 -29.21 6.91
N SER A 470 -33.31 -29.88 6.59
CA SER A 470 -33.27 -31.33 6.29
C SER A 470 -34.30 -31.79 5.25
N ALA A 471 -34.65 -30.91 4.31
CA ALA A 471 -35.64 -31.17 3.26
C ALA A 471 -34.98 -31.77 2.00
N PRO A 472 -35.73 -32.51 1.15
CA PRO A 472 -35.21 -33.10 -0.07
C PRO A 472 -34.65 -32.03 -1.03
N ALA A 473 -33.50 -32.32 -1.66
CA ALA A 473 -32.88 -31.43 -2.64
C ALA A 473 -33.84 -31.11 -3.80
N GLN A 474 -33.86 -29.85 -4.23
CA GLN A 474 -34.62 -29.43 -5.42
C GLN A 474 -33.74 -29.58 -6.67
N PRO A 475 -34.30 -29.98 -7.82
CA PRO A 475 -33.57 -29.95 -9.08
C PRO A 475 -33.13 -28.53 -9.42
N THR A 476 -31.83 -28.34 -9.66
CA THR A 476 -31.29 -27.08 -10.19
C THR A 476 -31.46 -27.01 -11.71
N SER A 477 -31.63 -25.79 -12.24
CA SER A 477 -31.76 -25.53 -13.68
C SER A 477 -30.47 -25.91 -14.43
N GLN A 478 -30.60 -26.18 -15.74
CA GLN A 478 -29.44 -26.52 -16.57
C GLN A 478 -28.41 -25.38 -16.59
N LEU A 479 -28.86 -24.13 -16.61
CA LEU A 479 -27.99 -22.95 -16.60
C LEU A 479 -27.25 -22.83 -15.27
N ALA A 480 -27.94 -22.96 -14.13
CA ALA A 480 -27.29 -22.93 -12.81
C ALA A 480 -26.25 -24.05 -12.67
N LYS A 481 -26.54 -25.27 -13.17
CA LYS A 481 -25.58 -26.39 -13.19
C LYS A 481 -24.34 -26.05 -14.02
N ALA A 482 -24.51 -25.47 -15.21
CA ALA A 482 -23.39 -25.09 -16.07
C ALA A 482 -22.53 -23.99 -15.43
N ILE A 483 -23.14 -23.02 -14.74
CA ILE A 483 -22.43 -21.97 -14.01
C ILE A 483 -21.64 -22.55 -12.86
N VAL A 484 -22.22 -23.43 -12.03
CA VAL A 484 -21.46 -24.13 -10.98
C VAL A 484 -20.33 -24.95 -11.60
N GLY A 485 -20.58 -25.62 -12.73
CA GLY A 485 -19.56 -26.34 -13.50
C GLY A 485 -18.39 -25.46 -13.93
N HIS A 486 -18.66 -24.25 -14.43
CA HIS A 486 -17.62 -23.27 -14.78
C HIS A 486 -16.70 -22.95 -13.60
N PHE A 487 -17.25 -22.81 -12.40
CA PHE A 487 -16.43 -22.60 -11.20
C PHE A 487 -15.71 -23.87 -10.75
N LYS A 488 -16.32 -25.05 -10.90
CA LYS A 488 -15.67 -26.34 -10.55
C LYS A 488 -14.41 -26.63 -11.34
N GLU A 489 -14.33 -26.20 -12.59
CA GLU A 489 -13.10 -26.33 -13.40
C GLU A 489 -11.89 -25.67 -12.74
N LYS A 490 -12.11 -24.57 -12.00
CA LYS A 490 -11.06 -23.80 -11.33
C LYS A 490 -11.01 -24.02 -9.82
N PHE A 491 -12.13 -24.39 -9.23
CA PHE A 491 -12.32 -24.60 -7.80
C PHE A 491 -13.06 -25.93 -7.60
N PRO A 492 -12.34 -27.08 -7.56
CA PRO A 492 -12.96 -28.40 -7.48
C PRO A 492 -13.95 -28.56 -6.31
N GLU A 493 -13.71 -27.84 -5.22
CA GLU A 493 -14.55 -27.81 -4.00
C GLU A 493 -15.83 -26.96 -4.14
N ALA A 494 -16.07 -26.32 -5.28
CA ALA A 494 -17.23 -25.46 -5.48
C ALA A 494 -18.53 -26.27 -5.38
N LYS A 495 -19.35 -25.95 -4.38
CA LYS A 495 -20.66 -26.58 -4.15
C LYS A 495 -21.79 -25.64 -4.57
N PRO A 496 -22.92 -26.17 -5.06
CA PRO A 496 -24.09 -25.34 -5.37
C PRO A 496 -24.52 -24.44 -4.21
N GLU A 497 -24.50 -24.92 -2.97
CA GLU A 497 -24.85 -24.17 -1.75
C GLU A 497 -23.83 -23.09 -1.34
N ASP A 498 -22.59 -23.17 -1.83
CA ASP A 498 -21.47 -22.27 -1.46
C ASP A 498 -21.01 -21.42 -2.67
N LEU A 499 -21.89 -21.24 -3.66
CA LEU A 499 -21.56 -20.55 -4.91
C LEU A 499 -21.13 -19.10 -4.65
N LEU A 500 -21.78 -18.39 -3.73
CA LEU A 500 -21.40 -17.02 -3.38
C LEU A 500 -19.97 -16.94 -2.87
N SER A 501 -19.61 -17.82 -1.92
CA SER A 501 -18.26 -17.91 -1.37
C SER A 501 -17.24 -18.17 -2.48
N THR A 502 -17.56 -19.08 -3.40
CA THR A 502 -16.70 -19.42 -4.55
C THR A 502 -16.49 -18.21 -5.48
N VAL A 503 -17.56 -17.48 -5.79
CA VAL A 503 -17.50 -16.28 -6.64
C VAL A 503 -16.71 -15.16 -5.94
N MET A 504 -16.90 -14.99 -4.63
CA MET A 504 -16.33 -13.90 -3.83
C MET A 504 -14.93 -14.19 -3.27
N MET A 505 -14.42 -15.42 -3.42
CA MET A 505 -13.09 -15.80 -2.93
C MET A 505 -12.01 -14.82 -3.41
N PRO A 506 -11.13 -14.34 -2.53
CA PRO A 506 -10.01 -13.51 -2.96
C PRO A 506 -9.13 -14.28 -3.94
N ASN A 507 -8.47 -13.54 -4.82
CA ASN A 507 -7.59 -14.10 -5.84
C ASN A 507 -6.42 -14.85 -5.20
N SER A 508 -6.40 -16.18 -5.34
CA SER A 508 -5.22 -17.00 -5.02
C SER A 508 -4.15 -16.78 -6.08
N ALA A 509 -2.88 -16.75 -5.66
CA ALA A 509 -1.76 -16.74 -6.61
C ALA A 509 -1.72 -18.05 -7.40
N PRO A 510 -1.35 -18.01 -8.70
CA PRO A 510 -1.31 -19.20 -9.53
C PRO A 510 -0.15 -20.12 -9.12
N GLN A 511 -0.41 -21.42 -9.11
CA GLN A 511 0.65 -22.43 -8.93
C GLN A 511 1.49 -22.63 -10.22
N GLN A 512 1.07 -22.04 -11.34
CA GLN A 512 1.77 -22.12 -12.64
C GLN A 512 1.81 -20.75 -13.36
N PRO A 513 2.90 -20.42 -14.08
CA PRO A 513 3.09 -19.12 -14.73
C PRO A 513 2.12 -18.79 -15.89
N ARG A 514 1.20 -19.70 -16.26
CA ARG A 514 0.18 -19.47 -17.30
C ARG A 514 -1.17 -18.99 -16.75
N ASP A 515 -1.39 -19.07 -15.45
CA ASP A 515 -2.65 -18.66 -14.84
C ASP A 515 -2.57 -17.20 -14.41
N ALA A 516 -2.93 -16.28 -15.31
CA ALA A 516 -3.12 -14.90 -14.91
C ALA A 516 -4.17 -14.84 -13.78
N VAL A 517 -3.79 -14.25 -12.64
CA VAL A 517 -4.68 -13.99 -11.52
C VAL A 517 -5.92 -13.24 -12.04
N MET A 518 -7.05 -13.93 -12.23
CA MET A 518 -8.28 -13.28 -12.69
C MET A 518 -8.85 -12.44 -11.58
N ASP A 519 -8.91 -11.11 -11.74
CA ASP A 519 -9.69 -10.24 -10.87
C ASP A 519 -11.16 -10.66 -10.77
N ARG A 520 -11.83 -10.25 -9.68
CA ARG A 520 -13.24 -10.62 -9.40
C ARG A 520 -14.16 -10.27 -10.58
N THR A 521 -13.91 -9.14 -11.22
CA THR A 521 -14.66 -8.67 -12.40
C THR A 521 -14.47 -9.61 -13.58
N SER A 522 -13.25 -10.07 -13.85
CA SER A 522 -12.92 -11.03 -14.89
C SER A 522 -13.50 -12.40 -14.60
N ARG A 523 -13.56 -12.81 -13.32
CA ARG A 523 -14.17 -14.07 -12.90
C ARG A 523 -15.67 -14.08 -13.18
N ILE A 524 -16.37 -13.01 -12.82
CA ILE A 524 -17.79 -12.83 -13.15
C ILE A 524 -17.97 -12.77 -14.67
N ALA A 525 -17.15 -11.99 -15.37
CA ALA A 525 -17.23 -11.88 -16.83
C ALA A 525 -16.94 -13.21 -17.56
N GLY A 526 -16.10 -14.08 -16.98
CA GLY A 526 -15.77 -15.40 -17.51
C GLY A 526 -16.99 -16.31 -17.68
N VAL A 527 -18.02 -16.12 -16.84
CA VAL A 527 -19.29 -16.86 -16.92
C VAL A 527 -20.02 -16.61 -18.24
N ALA A 528 -19.83 -15.43 -18.86
CA ALA A 528 -20.51 -15.09 -20.11
C ALA A 528 -20.25 -16.09 -21.24
N LYS A 529 -19.05 -16.70 -21.31
CA LYS A 529 -18.75 -17.74 -22.30
C LYS A 529 -19.64 -18.97 -22.12
N THR A 530 -19.87 -19.39 -20.87
CA THR A 530 -20.77 -20.49 -20.54
C THR A 530 -22.21 -20.17 -20.92
N VAL A 531 -22.66 -18.94 -20.65
CA VAL A 531 -24.01 -18.48 -21.03
C VAL A 531 -24.18 -18.47 -22.55
N LEU A 532 -23.23 -17.90 -23.29
CA LEU A 532 -23.26 -17.85 -24.75
C LEU A 532 -23.32 -19.25 -25.38
N ALA A 533 -22.57 -20.21 -24.84
CA ALA A 533 -22.58 -21.60 -25.32
C ALA A 533 -23.94 -22.29 -25.17
N MET A 534 -24.78 -21.83 -24.23
CA MET A 534 -26.10 -22.42 -23.93
C MET A 534 -27.28 -21.73 -24.62
N VAL A 535 -27.05 -20.63 -25.35
CA VAL A 535 -28.11 -19.82 -25.98
C VAL A 535 -29.06 -20.64 -26.86
N LYS A 536 -28.56 -21.68 -27.54
CA LYS A 536 -29.38 -22.52 -28.42
C LYS A 536 -30.24 -23.55 -27.67
N THR A 537 -29.90 -23.86 -26.42
CA THR A 537 -30.47 -24.99 -25.67
C THR A 537 -31.13 -24.56 -24.36
N ASN A 538 -31.02 -23.28 -23.97
CA ASN A 538 -31.57 -22.77 -22.72
C ASN A 538 -32.19 -21.37 -22.90
N GLU A 539 -33.47 -21.24 -22.60
CA GLU A 539 -34.24 -19.99 -22.78
C GLU A 539 -33.76 -18.85 -21.87
N ASP A 540 -33.31 -19.14 -20.65
CA ASP A 540 -32.81 -18.10 -19.75
C ASP A 540 -31.46 -17.54 -20.25
N ALA A 541 -30.58 -18.41 -20.76
CA ALA A 541 -29.34 -18.00 -21.40
C ALA A 541 -29.61 -17.14 -22.64
N ASP A 542 -30.58 -17.55 -23.49
CA ASP A 542 -31.02 -16.76 -24.64
C ASP A 542 -31.54 -15.38 -24.21
N ARG A 543 -32.38 -15.32 -23.18
CA ARG A 543 -32.96 -14.07 -22.65
C ARG A 543 -31.88 -13.13 -22.12
N ILE A 544 -30.91 -13.63 -21.34
CA ILE A 544 -29.80 -12.83 -20.81
C ILE A 544 -28.97 -12.23 -21.94
N VAL A 545 -28.63 -13.04 -22.94
CA VAL A 545 -27.78 -12.62 -24.07
C VAL A 545 -28.52 -11.65 -24.98
N ALA A 546 -29.81 -11.89 -25.24
CA ALA A 546 -30.67 -10.97 -26.01
C ALA A 546 -30.76 -9.59 -25.32
N ALA A 547 -31.03 -9.56 -24.01
CA ALA A 547 -31.09 -8.32 -23.25
C ALA A 547 -29.75 -7.55 -23.29
N GLY A 548 -28.62 -8.27 -23.19
CA GLY A 548 -27.30 -7.67 -23.32
C GLY A 548 -27.06 -7.04 -24.70
N ALA A 549 -27.46 -7.73 -25.77
CA ALA A 549 -27.32 -7.21 -27.13
C ALA A 549 -28.19 -5.96 -27.37
N GLU A 550 -29.40 -5.93 -26.82
CA GLU A 550 -30.29 -4.77 -26.87
C GLU A 550 -29.69 -3.56 -26.16
N LYS A 551 -29.05 -3.75 -25.00
CA LYS A 551 -28.36 -2.67 -24.29
C LYS A 551 -27.21 -2.06 -25.10
N LEU A 552 -26.43 -2.87 -25.82
CA LEU A 552 -25.40 -2.34 -26.73
C LEU A 552 -25.99 -1.61 -27.93
N ALA A 553 -27.13 -2.09 -28.45
CA ALA A 553 -27.84 -1.40 -29.52
C ALA A 553 -28.40 -0.05 -29.08
N GLU A 554 -28.90 0.06 -27.84
CA GLU A 554 -29.31 1.34 -27.23
C GLU A 554 -28.15 2.34 -27.20
N LEU A 555 -26.93 1.90 -26.82
CA LEU A 555 -25.75 2.78 -26.84
C LEU A 555 -25.40 3.26 -28.25
N ALA A 556 -25.49 2.39 -29.26
CA ALA A 556 -25.29 2.78 -30.66
C ALA A 556 -26.34 3.80 -31.10
N ALA A 557 -27.62 3.55 -30.79
CA ALA A 557 -28.74 4.43 -31.12
C ALA A 557 -28.56 5.84 -30.51
N LEU A 558 -28.14 5.92 -29.25
CA LEU A 558 -27.85 7.19 -28.59
C LEU A 558 -26.80 8.01 -29.36
N LEU A 559 -25.73 7.36 -29.82
CA LEU A 559 -24.70 8.03 -30.61
C LEU A 559 -25.20 8.43 -31.98
N VAL A 560 -25.95 7.57 -32.67
CA VAL A 560 -26.47 7.87 -34.00
C VAL A 560 -27.38 9.10 -33.97
N LEU A 561 -28.34 9.11 -33.05
CA LEU A 561 -29.31 10.21 -32.90
C LEU A 561 -28.63 11.52 -32.52
N ASN A 562 -27.78 11.52 -31.49
CA ASN A 562 -27.26 12.76 -30.91
C ASN A 562 -26.04 13.32 -31.64
N GLN A 563 -25.40 12.54 -32.51
CA GLN A 563 -24.25 12.99 -33.31
C GLN A 563 -24.59 13.18 -34.79
N GLY A 564 -25.86 13.03 -35.18
CA GLY A 564 -26.31 13.23 -36.56
C GLY A 564 -25.68 12.25 -37.55
N ILE A 565 -25.34 11.04 -37.09
CA ILE A 565 -24.68 10.03 -37.91
C ILE A 565 -25.70 9.44 -38.88
N LYS A 566 -25.32 9.31 -40.15
CA LYS A 566 -26.14 8.64 -41.16
C LYS A 566 -25.66 7.19 -41.29
N PRO A 567 -26.42 6.18 -40.83
CA PRO A 567 -25.99 4.79 -40.88
C PRO A 567 -25.60 4.32 -42.29
N SER A 568 -26.27 4.82 -43.33
CA SER A 568 -25.97 4.51 -44.74
C SER A 568 -24.62 5.04 -45.25
N LYS A 569 -23.93 5.86 -44.47
CA LYS A 569 -22.57 6.37 -44.74
C LYS A 569 -21.63 6.13 -43.56
N ALA A 570 -21.98 5.17 -42.70
CA ALA A 570 -21.24 4.90 -41.49
C ALA A 570 -20.95 3.41 -41.33
N SER A 571 -19.83 3.12 -40.67
CA SER A 571 -19.47 1.77 -40.27
C SER A 571 -19.84 1.51 -38.81
N LEU A 572 -20.40 0.34 -38.54
CA LEU A 572 -20.52 -0.20 -37.19
C LEU A 572 -19.31 -1.09 -36.91
N VAL A 573 -18.43 -0.65 -36.03
CA VAL A 573 -17.21 -1.37 -35.66
C VAL A 573 -17.43 -2.10 -34.35
N LEU A 574 -17.30 -3.43 -34.36
CA LEU A 574 -17.47 -4.29 -33.20
C LEU A 574 -16.11 -4.78 -32.71
N ALA A 575 -15.78 -4.54 -31.45
CA ALA A 575 -14.51 -4.92 -30.86
C ALA A 575 -14.63 -5.47 -29.42
N GLY A 576 -13.60 -6.19 -28.98
CA GLY A 576 -13.53 -6.76 -27.63
C GLY A 576 -13.78 -8.26 -27.58
N GLY A 577 -13.45 -8.87 -26.45
CA GLY A 577 -13.42 -10.34 -26.31
C GLY A 577 -14.78 -11.00 -26.47
N LEU A 578 -15.88 -10.32 -26.12
CA LEU A 578 -17.23 -10.85 -26.30
C LEU A 578 -17.69 -10.77 -27.76
N MET A 579 -17.19 -9.78 -28.51
CA MET A 579 -17.45 -9.64 -29.94
C MET A 579 -16.78 -10.72 -30.78
N GLN A 580 -16.00 -11.62 -30.20
CA GLN A 580 -15.45 -12.78 -30.91
C GLN A 580 -16.51 -13.86 -31.15
N ASP A 581 -17.60 -13.87 -30.36
CA ASP A 581 -18.74 -14.77 -30.58
C ASP A 581 -19.64 -14.26 -31.70
N GLU A 582 -19.75 -15.04 -32.78
CA GLU A 582 -20.54 -14.66 -33.96
C GLU A 582 -22.04 -14.58 -33.67
N GLY A 583 -22.55 -15.44 -32.77
CA GLY A 583 -23.95 -15.43 -32.37
C GLY A 583 -24.31 -14.13 -31.65
N TYR A 584 -23.43 -13.67 -30.78
CA TYR A 584 -23.59 -12.40 -30.07
C TYR A 584 -23.52 -11.21 -31.01
N ARG A 585 -22.54 -11.18 -31.93
CA ARG A 585 -22.44 -10.13 -32.97
C ARG A 585 -23.73 -10.03 -33.79
N ARG A 586 -24.26 -11.16 -34.27
CA ARG A 586 -25.51 -11.18 -35.05
C ARG A 586 -26.69 -10.62 -34.27
N ARG A 587 -26.78 -10.89 -32.96
CA ARG A 587 -27.84 -10.35 -32.10
C ARG A 587 -27.71 -8.84 -31.90
N ILE A 588 -26.50 -8.33 -31.74
CA ILE A 588 -26.25 -6.88 -31.64
C ILE A 588 -26.65 -6.21 -32.94
N VAL A 589 -26.12 -6.67 -34.08
CA VAL A 589 -26.44 -6.11 -35.41
C VAL A 589 -27.95 -6.16 -35.66
N GLY A 590 -28.59 -7.30 -35.44
CA GLY A 590 -30.04 -7.42 -35.58
C GLY A 590 -30.82 -6.51 -34.64
N SER A 591 -30.32 -6.24 -33.42
CA SER A 591 -30.98 -5.30 -32.49
C SER A 591 -30.79 -3.84 -32.90
N VAL A 592 -29.63 -3.49 -33.46
CA VAL A 592 -29.34 -2.17 -34.04
C VAL A 592 -30.22 -1.94 -35.28
N GLU A 593 -30.38 -2.94 -36.14
CA GLU A 593 -31.28 -2.88 -37.30
C GLU A 593 -32.75 -2.80 -36.90
N ARG A 594 -33.19 -3.59 -35.89
CA ARG A 594 -34.55 -3.48 -35.31
C ARG A 594 -34.84 -2.11 -34.72
N ALA A 595 -33.82 -1.43 -34.18
CA ALA A 595 -33.91 -0.05 -33.70
C ALA A 595 -33.94 0.99 -34.83
N GLY A 596 -33.89 0.56 -36.11
CA GLY A 596 -34.01 1.42 -37.28
C GLY A 596 -32.69 1.90 -37.88
N TYR A 597 -31.54 1.39 -37.41
CA TYR A 597 -30.23 1.84 -37.84
C TYR A 597 -29.50 0.75 -38.64
N LYS A 598 -29.56 0.84 -39.98
CA LYS A 598 -28.81 -0.07 -40.85
C LYS A 598 -27.51 0.58 -41.32
N PHE A 599 -26.39 0.14 -40.76
CA PHE A 599 -25.07 0.62 -41.13
C PHE A 599 -24.65 0.11 -42.51
N GLN A 600 -23.87 0.92 -43.23
CA GLN A 600 -23.37 0.57 -44.57
C GLN A 600 -22.40 -0.61 -44.50
N HIS A 601 -21.51 -0.59 -43.51
CA HIS A 601 -20.54 -1.63 -43.23
C HIS A 601 -20.61 -2.05 -41.77
N VAL A 602 -20.36 -3.32 -41.50
CA VAL A 602 -20.17 -3.86 -40.16
C VAL A 602 -18.79 -4.50 -40.10
N GLU A 603 -17.90 -3.87 -39.35
CA GLU A 603 -16.51 -4.30 -39.19
C GLU A 603 -16.32 -5.02 -37.86
N VAL A 604 -15.49 -6.05 -37.85
CA VAL A 604 -15.13 -6.77 -36.62
C VAL A 604 -13.63 -6.66 -36.41
N VAL A 605 -13.21 -6.17 -35.24
CA VAL A 605 -11.80 -5.92 -34.94
C VAL A 605 -11.26 -6.97 -33.97
N ASP A 606 -10.47 -7.90 -34.53
CA ASP A 606 -9.85 -8.98 -33.76
C ASP A 606 -8.39 -8.64 -33.36
N GLN A 607 -7.71 -7.85 -34.18
CA GLN A 607 -6.31 -7.45 -33.98
C GLN A 607 -6.11 -5.93 -34.07
N PRO A 608 -6.54 -5.15 -33.05
CA PRO A 608 -6.42 -3.69 -33.05
C PRO A 608 -4.99 -3.18 -33.32
N ALA A 609 -3.99 -3.78 -32.66
CA ALA A 609 -2.58 -3.39 -32.82
C ALA A 609 -2.07 -3.62 -34.25
N MET A 610 -2.51 -4.70 -34.90
CA MET A 610 -2.17 -4.97 -36.31
C MET A 610 -2.81 -3.95 -37.26
N ASN A 611 -4.07 -3.62 -37.04
CA ASN A 611 -4.77 -2.63 -37.85
C ASN A 611 -4.12 -1.25 -37.72
N GLY A 612 -3.75 -0.84 -36.50
CA GLY A 612 -2.97 0.38 -36.26
C GLY A 612 -1.61 0.37 -36.97
N ALA A 613 -0.84 -0.71 -36.85
CA ALA A 613 0.47 -0.83 -37.51
C ALA A 613 0.36 -0.75 -39.05
N ARG A 614 -0.64 -1.40 -39.65
CA ARG A 614 -0.91 -1.32 -41.10
C ARG A 614 -1.32 0.09 -41.53
N PHE A 615 -2.10 0.78 -40.72
CA PHE A 615 -2.51 2.15 -40.98
C PHE A 615 -1.32 3.13 -40.95
N LEU A 616 -0.43 2.99 -39.95
CA LEU A 616 0.81 3.77 -39.90
C LEU A 616 1.69 3.51 -41.12
N LEU A 617 1.83 2.25 -41.55
CA LEU A 617 2.64 1.90 -42.71
C LEU A 617 2.08 2.52 -44.00
N ARG A 618 0.76 2.46 -44.22
CA ARG A 618 0.11 3.10 -45.38
C ARG A 618 0.28 4.62 -45.35
N SER A 619 0.05 5.24 -44.20
CA SER A 619 0.18 6.70 -44.04
C SER A 619 1.62 7.16 -44.31
N ALA A 620 2.62 6.37 -43.91
CA ALA A 620 4.02 6.65 -44.19
C ALA A 620 4.40 6.48 -45.67
N GLN A 621 3.68 5.64 -46.44
CA GLN A 621 3.89 5.46 -47.88
C GLN A 621 3.27 6.58 -48.71
N THR A 622 2.18 7.20 -48.25
CA THR A 622 1.52 8.33 -48.94
C THR A 622 2.24 9.67 -48.75
N LEU A 623 3.15 9.76 -47.77
CA LEU A 623 3.97 10.95 -47.47
C LEU A 623 5.35 10.94 -48.16
N GLN A 624 5.69 9.87 -48.88
CA GLN A 624 6.86 9.77 -49.77
C GLN A 624 6.41 9.96 -51.22
#